data_AF-A0A533SNJ5-F1
#
_entry.id   AF-A0A533SNJ5-F1
#
_cell.length_a   1.000
_cell.length_b   1.000
_cell.length_c   1.000
_cell.angle_alpha   90.00
_cell.angle_beta   90.00
_cell.angle_gamma   90.00
#
_symmetry.space_group_name_H-M   'P 1'
#
loop_
_entity.id
_entity.type
_entity.pdbx_description
1 polymer ?
#
loop_
_entity_poly.entity_id
_entity_poly.type
_entity_poly.pdbx_seq_one_letter_code
_entity_poly.pdbx_strand_id
1 'polypeptide(L)'
;MLDKLDLIELLDYIDPSALDYSEWVNVGMALKHEGHSVSVWDRWSSRDSGRYRRGECEKKWDGFRGTSTPVTGGTIVQLAKENGWSFAHDDGHELGWDDEIRDELVIVDKNWVEGAEVHSPSDWSPAKELIKYLETLFEASENVGYVVSTWEKDGK
;
A
#
# COMPACT_ATOMS: atom_id res chain seq x y z
N MET A 1 -3.55 -7.70 8.54
CA MET A 1 -2.60 -7.68 9.66
C MET A 1 -1.23 -7.55 9.00
N LEU A 2 -0.57 -6.40 9.14
CA LEU A 2 0.75 -6.14 8.57
C LEU A 2 1.80 -6.90 9.41
N ASP A 3 1.78 -8.22 9.34
CA ASP A 3 2.49 -9.12 10.28
C ASP A 3 4.03 -9.07 10.17
N LYS A 4 4.60 -8.17 9.35
CA LYS A 4 6.06 -8.05 9.18
C LYS A 4 6.61 -6.63 9.07
N LEU A 5 5.78 -5.59 9.11
CA LEU A 5 6.29 -4.21 9.05
C LEU A 5 6.35 -3.63 10.45
N ASP A 6 7.57 -3.40 10.95
CA ASP A 6 7.74 -2.64 12.18
C ASP A 6 7.43 -1.16 11.90
N LEU A 7 6.24 -0.72 12.33
CA LEU A 7 5.82 0.68 12.21
C LEU A 7 6.81 1.63 12.90
N ILE A 8 7.58 1.16 13.88
CA ILE A 8 8.60 1.97 14.55
C ILE A 8 9.75 2.27 13.58
N GLU A 9 10.17 1.31 12.75
CA GLU A 9 11.20 1.54 11.73
C GLU A 9 10.71 2.52 10.65
N LEU A 10 9.44 2.42 10.25
CA LEU A 10 8.83 3.34 9.29
C LEU A 10 8.82 4.80 9.78
N LEU A 11 8.65 5.02 11.09
CA LEU A 11 8.70 6.35 11.68
C LEU A 11 10.07 7.03 11.54
N ASP A 12 11.16 6.28 11.35
CA ASP A 12 12.48 6.87 11.15
C ASP A 12 12.57 7.61 9.80
N TYR A 13 11.83 7.15 8.80
CA TYR A 13 11.73 7.78 7.48
C TYR A 13 10.83 9.02 7.47
N ILE A 14 10.04 9.24 8.51
CA ILE A 14 9.11 10.37 8.58
C ILE A 14 9.67 11.41 9.56
N ASP A 15 9.99 12.59 9.04
CA ASP A 15 10.35 13.73 9.89
C ASP A 15 9.08 14.41 10.43
N PRO A 16 8.82 14.40 11.75
CA PRO A 16 7.65 15.08 12.31
C PRO A 16 7.62 16.57 12.00
N SER A 17 8.78 17.22 11.80
CA SER A 17 8.88 18.65 11.48
C SER A 17 8.38 19.00 10.08
N ALA A 18 8.39 18.03 9.17
CA ALA A 18 7.89 18.17 7.81
C ALA A 18 6.36 18.02 7.72
N LEU A 19 5.73 17.41 8.74
CA LEU A 19 4.30 17.15 8.75
C LEU A 19 3.47 18.34 9.20
N ASP A 20 2.27 18.44 8.64
CA ASP A 20 1.22 19.29 9.17
C ASP A 20 0.55 18.69 10.43
N TYR A 21 -0.32 19.45 11.07
CA TYR A 21 -0.98 19.02 12.31
C TYR A 21 -1.92 17.82 12.09
N SER A 22 -2.57 17.73 10.93
CA SER A 22 -3.50 16.64 10.60
C SER A 22 -2.72 15.33 10.39
N GLU A 23 -1.65 15.37 9.62
CA GLU A 23 -0.75 14.25 9.37
C GLU A 23 -0.11 13.76 10.68
N TRP A 24 0.38 14.69 11.52
CA TRP A 24 0.93 14.37 12.83
C TRP A 24 -0.09 13.67 13.74
N VAL A 25 -1.34 14.16 13.77
CA VAL A 25 -2.44 13.51 14.52
C VAL A 25 -2.77 12.13 13.94
N ASN A 26 -2.79 11.98 12.61
CA ASN A 26 -3.07 10.72 11.94
C ASN A 26 -2.02 9.65 12.27
N VAL A 27 -0.74 10.01 12.37
CA VAL A 27 0.32 9.10 12.85
C VAL A 27 0.01 8.60 14.27
N GLY A 28 -0.42 9.50 15.16
CA GLY A 28 -0.83 9.13 16.52
C GLY A 28 -2.04 8.19 16.56
N MET A 29 -3.05 8.44 15.72
CA MET A 29 -4.23 7.59 15.61
C MET A 29 -3.88 6.20 15.05
N ALA A 30 -3.04 6.14 14.01
CA ALA A 30 -2.54 4.90 13.43
C ALA A 30 -1.80 4.05 14.45
N LEU A 31 -0.84 4.64 15.18
CA LEU A 31 -0.10 3.93 16.23
C LEU A 31 -1.02 3.37 17.32
N LYS A 32 -2.05 4.13 17.72
CA LYS A 32 -3.03 3.67 18.71
C LYS A 32 -3.89 2.53 18.17
N HIS A 33 -4.30 2.61 16.90
CA HIS A 33 -5.07 1.57 16.24
C HIS A 33 -4.30 0.24 16.16
N GLU A 34 -3.00 0.30 15.88
CA GLU A 34 -2.11 -0.86 15.78
C GLU A 34 -1.61 -1.36 17.15
N GLY A 35 -2.07 -0.74 18.25
CA GLY A 35 -1.79 -1.22 19.61
C GLY A 35 -0.45 -0.76 20.21
N HIS A 36 0.21 0.22 19.61
CA HIS A 36 1.43 0.81 20.19
C HIS A 36 1.12 1.70 21.39
N SER A 37 2.16 2.00 22.18
CA SER A 37 2.08 2.95 23.30
C SER A 37 2.25 4.39 22.84
N VAL A 38 1.59 5.33 23.52
CA VAL A 38 1.78 6.78 23.36
C VAL A 38 3.24 7.20 23.48
N SER A 39 4.04 6.47 24.25
CA SER A 39 5.49 6.72 24.40
C SER A 39 6.27 6.63 23.09
N VAL A 40 5.84 5.79 22.15
CA VAL A 40 6.45 5.69 20.81
C VAL A 40 6.20 6.98 20.03
N TRP A 41 4.94 7.44 20.02
CA TRP A 41 4.54 8.67 19.34
C TRP A 41 5.16 9.91 19.97
N ASP A 42 5.24 9.97 21.30
CA ASP A 42 5.86 11.08 22.04
C ASP A 42 7.36 11.16 21.77
N ARG A 43 8.07 10.01 21.80
CA ARG A 43 9.49 9.93 21.44
C ARG A 43 9.74 10.39 20.01
N TRP A 44 8.96 9.90 19.05
CA TRP A 44 9.09 10.31 17.66
C TRP A 44 8.78 11.81 17.49
N SER A 45 7.70 12.31 18.09
CA SER A 45 7.30 13.73 18.03
C SER A 45 8.35 14.66 18.64
N SER A 46 9.12 14.20 19.63
CA SER A 46 10.18 14.98 20.27
C SER A 46 11.34 15.35 19.33
N ARG A 47 11.45 14.70 18.16
CA ARG A 47 12.42 15.06 17.10
C ARG A 47 12.15 16.47 16.55
N ASP A 48 10.91 16.94 16.58
CA ASP A 48 10.57 18.34 16.26
C ASP A 48 10.63 19.19 17.53
N SER A 49 11.85 19.55 17.96
CA SER A 49 12.04 20.37 19.17
C SER A 49 11.42 21.77 19.10
N GLY A 50 11.08 22.27 17.89
CA GLY A 50 10.53 23.61 17.69
C GLY A 50 9.03 23.69 18.00
N ARG A 51 8.27 22.64 17.67
CA ARG A 51 6.83 22.57 17.92
C ARG A 51 6.46 21.64 19.08
N TYR A 52 7.31 20.68 19.43
CA TYR A 52 7.02 19.70 20.47
C TYR A 52 6.78 20.34 21.84
N ARG A 53 5.72 19.87 22.51
CA ARG A 53 5.40 20.24 23.90
C ARG A 53 5.20 18.99 24.72
N ARG A 54 5.97 18.88 25.81
CA ARG A 54 5.89 17.73 26.73
C ARG A 54 4.46 17.56 27.27
N GLY A 55 3.93 16.35 27.13
CA GLY A 55 2.57 15.99 27.58
C GLY A 55 1.44 16.41 26.65
N GLU A 56 1.73 17.00 25.48
CA GLU A 56 0.72 17.24 24.45
C GLU A 56 0.26 15.94 23.78
N CYS A 57 1.20 15.05 23.48
CA CYS A 57 0.93 13.74 22.87
C CYS A 57 -0.03 12.92 23.74
N GLU A 58 0.22 12.85 25.05
CA GLU A 58 -0.62 12.12 26.02
C GLU A 58 -2.06 12.66 26.07
N LYS A 59 -2.22 13.99 26.14
CA LYS A 59 -3.54 14.62 26.12
C LYS A 59 -4.32 14.32 24.84
N LYS A 60 -3.64 14.30 23.69
CA LYS A 60 -4.27 13.98 22.40
C LYS A 60 -4.60 12.50 22.30
N TRP A 61 -3.69 11.66 22.77
CA TRP A 61 -3.82 10.21 22.76
C TRP A 61 -5.08 9.74 23.48
N ASP A 62 -5.37 10.29 24.65
CA ASP A 62 -6.60 9.98 25.41
C ASP A 62 -7.87 10.39 24.67
N GLY A 63 -7.79 11.47 23.88
CA GLY A 63 -8.88 11.98 23.06
C GLY A 63 -9.19 11.14 21.82
N PHE A 64 -8.25 10.29 21.36
CA PHE A 64 -8.46 9.43 20.20
C PHE A 64 -9.50 8.35 20.51
N ARG A 65 -10.68 8.49 19.89
CA ARG A 65 -11.78 7.53 19.93
C ARG A 65 -11.90 6.88 18.56
N GLY A 66 -12.24 5.59 18.52
CA GLY A 66 -12.45 4.86 17.28
C GLY A 66 -13.47 5.60 16.40
N THR A 67 -13.09 5.86 15.15
CA THR A 67 -13.92 6.49 14.12
C THR A 67 -14.53 5.43 13.21
N SER A 68 -15.58 5.78 12.45
CA SER A 68 -16.15 4.91 11.42
C SER A 68 -15.21 4.66 10.24
N THR A 69 -14.22 5.52 10.06
CA THR A 69 -13.11 5.39 9.09
C THR A 69 -11.79 5.39 9.88
N PRO A 70 -11.32 4.22 10.35
CA PRO A 70 -10.14 4.13 11.19
C PRO A 70 -8.89 4.51 10.40
N VAL A 71 -8.04 5.34 11.01
CA VAL A 71 -6.67 5.57 10.54
C VAL A 71 -5.83 4.39 11.01
N THR A 72 -5.27 3.63 10.09
CA THR A 72 -4.54 2.37 10.36
C THR A 72 -3.05 2.54 10.10
N GLY A 73 -2.25 1.50 10.38
CA GLY A 73 -0.82 1.47 10.05
C GLY A 73 -0.51 1.80 8.58
N GLY A 74 -1.46 1.59 7.66
CA GLY A 74 -1.32 1.96 6.24
C GLY A 74 -1.00 3.44 6.01
N THR A 75 -1.49 4.34 6.86
CA THR A 75 -1.17 5.77 6.78
C THR A 75 0.30 6.05 7.08
N ILE A 76 0.89 5.35 8.06
CA ILE A 76 2.32 5.48 8.36
C ILE A 76 3.16 4.91 7.21
N VAL A 77 2.75 3.77 6.65
CA VAL A 77 3.41 3.18 5.47
C VAL A 77 3.38 4.15 4.28
N GLN A 78 2.24 4.79 4.03
CA GLN A 78 2.11 5.77 2.94
C GLN A 78 3.02 6.98 3.16
N LEU A 79 3.00 7.58 4.36
CA LEU A 79 3.86 8.73 4.69
C LEU A 79 5.35 8.37 4.57
N ALA A 80 5.74 7.17 5.02
CA ALA A 80 7.11 6.70 4.86
C ALA A 80 7.48 6.56 3.38
N LYS A 81 6.59 6.00 2.54
CA LYS A 81 6.79 5.90 1.09
C LYS A 81 7.00 7.25 0.42
N GLU A 82 6.19 8.24 0.79
CA GLU A 82 6.31 9.62 0.29
C GLU A 82 7.64 10.28 0.71
N ASN A 83 8.22 9.85 1.84
CA ASN A 83 9.52 10.29 2.33
C ASN A 83 10.70 9.38 1.88
N GLY A 84 10.49 8.56 0.85
CA GLY A 84 11.56 7.78 0.22
C GLY A 84 11.82 6.42 0.86
N TRP A 85 10.96 5.96 1.77
CA TRP A 85 10.96 4.54 2.15
C TRP A 85 10.44 3.69 1.00
N SER A 86 11.14 2.62 0.68
CA SER A 86 10.65 1.57 -0.20
C SER A 86 10.78 0.24 0.53
N PHE A 87 9.94 -0.72 0.14
CA PHE A 87 10.24 -2.11 0.46
C PHE A 87 11.63 -2.40 -0.08
N ALA A 88 12.52 -2.87 0.79
CA ALA A 88 13.79 -3.43 0.35
C ALA A 88 13.43 -4.41 -0.78
N HIS A 89 13.89 -4.11 -2.00
CA HIS A 89 13.85 -5.08 -3.06
C HIS A 89 14.70 -6.24 -2.54
N ASP A 90 14.05 -7.29 -2.07
CA ASP A 90 14.55 -8.60 -2.45
C ASP A 90 14.50 -8.54 -3.97
N ASP A 91 15.65 -8.57 -4.62
CA ASP A 91 15.76 -8.51 -6.08
C ASP A 91 15.05 -9.76 -6.61
N GLY A 92 13.72 -9.67 -6.70
CA GLY A 92 12.87 -10.70 -7.22
C GLY A 92 13.36 -10.97 -8.62
N HIS A 93 13.77 -12.20 -8.87
CA HIS A 93 14.11 -12.64 -10.21
C HIS A 93 12.83 -13.10 -10.89
N GLU A 94 12.74 -12.87 -12.19
CA GLU A 94 11.70 -13.48 -13.01
C GLU A 94 11.86 -15.00 -12.97
N LEU A 95 10.76 -15.72 -12.73
CA LEU A 95 10.75 -17.18 -12.84
C LEU A 95 10.63 -17.55 -14.32
N GLY A 96 11.55 -18.39 -14.80
CA GLY A 96 11.45 -19.06 -16.08
C GLY A 96 10.34 -20.12 -16.08
N TRP A 97 9.93 -20.56 -17.27
CA TRP A 97 8.89 -21.58 -17.43
C TRP A 97 9.20 -22.92 -16.76
N ASP A 98 10.50 -23.23 -16.63
CA ASP A 98 11.00 -24.47 -16.02
C ASP A 98 11.40 -24.30 -14.54
N ASP A 99 11.16 -23.12 -13.94
CA ASP A 99 11.57 -22.88 -12.57
C ASP A 99 10.64 -23.55 -11.56
N GLU A 100 11.25 -24.09 -10.50
CA GLU A 100 10.54 -24.80 -9.44
C GLU A 100 10.18 -23.82 -8.32
N ILE A 101 8.88 -23.70 -8.03
CA ILE A 101 8.38 -22.92 -6.90
C ILE A 101 8.77 -23.64 -5.60
N ARG A 102 9.67 -23.05 -4.81
CA ARG A 102 10.07 -23.53 -3.48
C ARG A 102 9.37 -22.74 -2.38
N ASP A 103 9.09 -23.38 -1.25
CA ASP A 103 8.38 -22.81 -0.08
C ASP A 103 9.03 -21.54 0.51
N GLU A 104 10.31 -21.29 0.23
CA GLU A 104 11.05 -20.11 0.72
C GLU A 104 10.87 -18.87 -0.16
N LEU A 105 10.27 -18.99 -1.35
CA LEU A 105 10.04 -17.86 -2.26
C LEU A 105 8.69 -17.19 -1.94
N VAL A 106 8.74 -15.91 -1.59
CA VAL A 106 7.54 -15.06 -1.52
C VAL A 106 7.13 -14.72 -2.95
N ILE A 107 6.27 -15.56 -3.54
CA ILE A 107 5.79 -15.41 -4.93
C ILE A 107 5.01 -14.10 -5.12
N VAL A 108 4.43 -13.58 -4.04
CA VAL A 108 3.66 -12.34 -4.01
C VAL A 108 4.02 -11.56 -2.77
N ASP A 109 4.61 -10.38 -2.93
CA ASP A 109 4.80 -9.43 -1.82
C ASP A 109 3.42 -9.00 -1.32
N LYS A 110 3.01 -9.54 -0.17
CA LYS A 110 1.73 -9.24 0.48
C LYS A 110 1.60 -7.76 0.86
N ASN A 111 2.69 -7.00 0.89
CA ASN A 111 2.64 -5.57 1.14
C ASN A 111 2.32 -4.72 -0.11
N TRP A 112 2.38 -5.33 -1.31
CA TRP A 112 1.93 -4.76 -2.58
C TRP A 112 0.52 -5.19 -2.99
N VAL A 113 -0.03 -6.20 -2.32
CA VAL A 113 -1.42 -6.59 -2.49
C VAL A 113 -2.27 -5.64 -1.63
N GLU A 114 -2.76 -4.57 -2.24
CA GLU A 114 -3.84 -3.80 -1.62
C GLU A 114 -5.02 -4.74 -1.40
N GLY A 115 -5.54 -4.80 -0.16
CA GLY A 115 -6.71 -5.61 0.20
C GLY A 115 -8.02 -5.09 -0.40
N ALA A 116 -7.94 -4.35 -1.51
CA ALA A 116 -9.09 -4.02 -2.32
C ALA A 116 -9.50 -5.29 -3.07
N GLU A 117 -10.51 -5.98 -2.56
CA GLU A 117 -11.21 -6.97 -3.35
C GLU A 117 -11.65 -6.29 -4.66
N VAL A 118 -11.20 -6.84 -5.80
CA VAL A 118 -11.74 -6.44 -7.09
C VAL A 118 -13.19 -6.90 -7.12
N HIS A 119 -14.09 -6.02 -6.72
CA HIS A 119 -15.51 -6.30 -6.77
C HIS A 119 -15.92 -6.41 -8.24
N SER A 120 -16.52 -7.54 -8.60
CA SER A 120 -17.18 -7.66 -9.88
C SER A 120 -18.23 -6.55 -10.00
N PRO A 121 -18.32 -5.85 -11.15
CA PRO A 121 -19.33 -4.82 -11.34
C PRO A 121 -20.73 -5.39 -11.11
N SER A 122 -21.56 -4.65 -10.37
CA SER A 122 -22.95 -5.06 -10.11
C SER A 122 -23.79 -5.13 -11.40
N ASP A 123 -23.40 -4.38 -12.42
CA ASP A 123 -23.95 -4.40 -13.77
C ASP A 123 -22.82 -4.67 -14.77
N TRP A 124 -22.55 -5.95 -15.04
CA TRP A 124 -21.51 -6.38 -15.95
C TRP A 124 -22.08 -6.55 -17.36
N SER A 125 -21.63 -5.72 -18.31
CA SER A 125 -21.96 -5.83 -19.73
C SER A 125 -20.71 -6.21 -20.53
N PRO A 126 -20.40 -7.51 -20.69
CA PRO A 126 -19.10 -7.97 -21.19
C PRO A 126 -18.69 -7.30 -22.51
N ALA A 127 -19.63 -7.17 -23.44
CA ALA A 127 -19.37 -6.55 -24.74
C ALA A 127 -19.00 -5.06 -24.61
N LYS A 128 -19.67 -4.31 -23.73
CA LYS A 128 -19.38 -2.88 -23.54
C LYS A 128 -18.02 -2.67 -22.89
N GLU A 129 -17.67 -3.50 -21.92
CA GLU A 129 -16.39 -3.43 -21.21
C GLU A 129 -15.23 -3.80 -22.14
N LEU A 130 -15.42 -4.83 -22.98
CA LEU A 130 -14.48 -5.18 -24.05
C LEU A 130 -14.29 -4.03 -25.05
N ILE A 131 -15.38 -3.41 -25.50
CA ILE A 131 -15.31 -2.25 -26.40
C ILE A 131 -14.53 -1.12 -25.72
N LYS A 132 -14.87 -0.78 -24.47
CA LYS A 132 -14.22 0.30 -23.73
C LYS A 132 -12.73 0.05 -23.53
N TYR A 133 -12.36 -1.19 -23.21
CA TYR A 133 -10.97 -1.61 -23.07
C TYR A 133 -10.18 -1.42 -24.36
N LEU A 134 -10.72 -1.90 -25.49
CA LEU A 134 -10.08 -1.75 -26.80
C LEU A 134 -9.97 -0.28 -27.22
N GLU A 135 -11.01 0.53 -27.01
CA GLU A 135 -10.99 1.97 -27.30
C GLU A 135 -10.04 2.78 -26.39
N THR A 136 -9.71 2.25 -25.21
CA THR A 136 -8.76 2.90 -24.30
C THR A 136 -7.31 2.57 -24.67
N LEU A 137 -7.08 1.37 -25.20
CA LEU A 137 -5.74 0.91 -25.57
C LEU A 137 -5.32 1.31 -26.99
N PHE A 138 -6.28 1.42 -27.91
CA PHE A 138 -6.00 1.59 -29.33
C PHE A 138 -6.65 2.85 -29.90
N GLU A 139 -5.94 3.50 -30.82
CA GLU A 139 -6.50 4.59 -31.61
C GLU A 139 -7.38 4.05 -32.75
N ALA A 140 -8.33 4.86 -33.23
CA ALA A 140 -9.27 4.45 -34.28
C ALA A 140 -8.60 4.10 -35.63
N SER A 141 -7.33 4.47 -35.81
CA SER A 141 -6.52 4.18 -37.00
C SER A 141 -5.74 2.86 -36.90
N GLU A 142 -5.71 2.23 -35.72
CA GLU A 142 -4.94 1.03 -35.46
C GLU A 142 -5.72 -0.23 -35.85
N ASN A 143 -5.04 -1.18 -36.49
CA ASN A 143 -5.63 -2.45 -36.89
C ASN A 143 -5.34 -3.52 -35.83
N VAL A 144 -6.38 -3.99 -35.15
CA VAL A 144 -6.27 -5.05 -34.14
C VAL A 144 -6.66 -6.40 -34.75
N GLY A 145 -5.74 -7.37 -34.73
CA GLY A 145 -6.01 -8.76 -35.12
C GLY A 145 -6.42 -9.60 -33.91
N TYR A 146 -7.59 -10.24 -33.97
CA TYR A 146 -8.06 -11.17 -32.94
C TYR A 146 -8.15 -12.58 -33.50
N VAL A 147 -7.44 -13.53 -32.88
CA VAL A 147 -7.37 -14.93 -33.31
C VAL A 147 -8.20 -15.79 -32.35
N VAL A 148 -9.31 -16.34 -32.85
CA VAL A 148 -10.24 -17.19 -32.08
C VAL A 148 -10.03 -18.69 -32.27
N SER A 149 -9.18 -19.06 -33.22
CA SER A 149 -8.91 -20.45 -33.56
C SER A 149 -7.51 -20.56 -34.12
N THR A 150 -6.79 -21.59 -33.68
CA THR A 150 -5.53 -22.00 -34.27
C THR A 150 -5.70 -23.38 -34.87
N TRP A 151 -4.97 -23.66 -35.94
CA TRP A 151 -5.00 -24.96 -36.61
C TRP A 151 -3.57 -25.47 -36.68
N GLU A 152 -3.37 -26.73 -36.31
CA GLU A 152 -2.08 -27.40 -36.39
C GLU A 152 -1.75 -27.69 -37.86
N LYS A 153 -0.55 -27.32 -38.30
CA LYS A 153 -0.09 -27.61 -39.67
C LYS A 153 1.27 -28.29 -39.61
N ASP A 154 1.31 -29.54 -40.08
CA ASP A 154 2.53 -30.35 -40.16
C ASP A 154 3.22 -30.60 -38.81
N GLY A 155 2.46 -30.83 -37.73
CA GLY A 155 3.00 -31.13 -36.40
C GLY A 155 3.68 -29.94 -35.70
N LYS A 156 3.34 -28.72 -36.11
CA LYS A 156 3.74 -27.45 -35.50
C LYS A 156 2.56 -26.51 -35.35
#